data_AF-A0A2W6BSK2-F1
#
_entry.id   AF-A0A2W6BSK2-F1
#
_cell.length_a   1.000
_cell.length_b   1.000
_cell.length_c   1.000
_cell.angle_alpha   90.00
_cell.angle_beta   90.00
_cell.angle_gamma   90.00
#
_symmetry.space_group_name_H-M   'P 1'
#
loop_
_entity.id
_entity.type
_entity.pdbx_description
1 polymer ?
#
loop_
_entity_poly.entity_id
_entity_poly.type
_entity_poly.pdbx_seq_one_letter_code
_entity_poly.pdbx_strand_id
1 'polypeptide(L)'
;MSMATRADTPSPAPHVADSHELIRVHGARVNNLKDVSIEIPKRRLTVFTGLSGSGRSSLVFGTIAGESQRLINETYSAFVQGFMPTLARPEVDVLEGLTTAIIVDQERMGANARSTVGTAT
;
A
#
# COMPACT_ATOMS: atom_id res chain seq x y z
N MET A 1 30.20 -18.45 31.06
CA MET A 1 29.35 -18.32 29.86
C MET A 1 28.03 -17.74 30.31
N SER A 2 27.79 -16.45 30.04
CA SER A 2 26.61 -15.73 30.57
C SER A 2 25.43 -15.90 29.62
N MET A 3 24.37 -16.56 30.09
CA MET A 3 23.07 -16.61 29.42
C MET A 3 22.42 -15.22 29.51
N ALA A 4 22.28 -14.54 28.37
CA ALA A 4 21.45 -13.34 28.28
C ALA A 4 19.98 -13.75 28.41
N THR A 5 19.36 -13.37 29.52
CA THR A 5 17.91 -13.44 29.73
C THR A 5 17.21 -12.61 28.65
N ARG A 6 16.43 -13.28 27.79
CA ARG A 6 15.47 -12.59 26.90
C ARG A 6 14.47 -11.87 27.81
N ALA A 7 14.50 -10.53 27.76
CA ALA A 7 13.45 -9.73 28.36
C ALA A 7 12.15 -10.00 27.60
N ASP A 8 11.22 -10.74 28.22
CA ASP A 8 9.84 -10.82 27.78
C ASP A 8 9.27 -9.40 27.86
N THR A 9 9.14 -8.75 26.70
CA THR A 9 8.48 -7.46 26.61
C THR A 9 6.99 -7.72 26.67
N PRO A 10 6.23 -7.12 27.61
CA PRO A 10 4.80 -7.34 27.70
C PRO A 10 4.13 -6.93 26.39
N SER A 11 3.23 -7.78 25.89
CA SER A 11 2.43 -7.48 24.70
C SER A 11 1.69 -6.16 24.92
N PRO A 12 1.80 -5.19 24.00
CA PRO A 12 1.17 -3.89 24.17
C PRO A 12 -0.35 -4.07 24.34
N ALA A 13 -0.94 -3.26 25.23
CA ALA A 13 -2.38 -3.23 25.41
C ALA A 13 -3.08 -3.04 24.05
N PRO A 14 -4.24 -3.69 23.83
CA PRO A 14 -4.95 -3.62 22.56
C PRO A 14 -5.24 -2.15 22.22
N HIS A 15 -4.89 -1.75 21.00
CA HIS A 15 -5.10 -0.38 20.56
C HIS A 15 -6.52 -0.24 20.02
N VAL A 16 -7.11 0.94 20.16
CA VAL A 16 -8.47 1.23 19.66
C VAL A 16 -8.64 0.92 18.17
N ALA A 17 -7.57 0.99 17.38
CA ALA A 17 -7.61 0.64 15.96
C ALA A 17 -7.84 -0.86 15.71
N ASP A 18 -7.49 -1.74 16.65
CA ASP A 18 -7.59 -3.20 16.49
C ASP A 18 -9.04 -3.69 16.56
N SER A 19 -9.99 -2.83 16.93
CA SER A 19 -11.43 -3.09 16.81
C SER A 19 -11.99 -2.83 15.40
N HIS A 20 -11.18 -2.26 14.50
CA HIS A 20 -11.59 -1.96 13.14
C HIS A 20 -11.18 -3.06 12.16
N GLU A 21 -11.76 -3.03 10.97
CA GLU A 21 -11.43 -3.97 9.89
C GLU A 21 -9.95 -3.91 9.48
N LEU A 22 -9.51 -4.98 8.81
CA LEU A 22 -8.17 -5.14 8.28
C LEU A 22 -8.18 -4.98 6.75
N ILE A 23 -7.04 -4.60 6.18
CA ILE A 23 -6.75 -4.83 4.77
C ILE A 23 -6.06 -6.20 4.68
N ARG A 24 -6.65 -7.13 3.95
CA ARG A 24 -6.13 -8.49 3.81
C ARG A 24 -5.54 -8.67 2.43
N VAL A 25 -4.28 -9.09 2.39
CA VAL A 25 -3.57 -9.45 1.18
C VAL A 25 -3.22 -10.93 1.30
N HIS A 26 -3.65 -11.76 0.35
CA HIS A 26 -3.26 -13.17 0.29
C HIS A 26 -2.72 -13.52 -1.08
N GLY A 27 -1.58 -14.21 -1.08
CA GLY A 27 -0.91 -14.70 -2.28
C GLY A 27 -0.44 -13.60 -3.22
N ALA A 28 0.12 -12.50 -2.70
CA ALA A 28 0.67 -11.46 -3.56
C ALA A 28 1.97 -11.93 -4.24
N ARG A 29 2.01 -11.81 -5.57
CA ARG A 29 3.11 -12.27 -6.45
C ARG A 29 3.61 -11.19 -7.43
N VAL A 30 3.17 -9.95 -7.26
CA VAL A 30 3.62 -8.82 -8.09
C VAL A 30 5.15 -8.67 -8.04
N ASN A 31 5.78 -8.61 -9.22
CA ASN A 31 7.22 -8.53 -9.43
C ASN A 31 7.98 -9.71 -8.79
N ASN A 32 8.64 -9.48 -7.66
CA ASN A 32 9.49 -10.44 -6.96
C ASN A 32 8.86 -10.93 -5.64
N LEU A 33 7.59 -10.61 -5.38
CA LEU A 33 6.87 -11.15 -4.24
C LEU A 33 6.69 -12.67 -4.40
N LYS A 34 6.86 -13.40 -3.29
CA LYS A 34 6.81 -14.86 -3.26
C LYS A 34 5.62 -15.31 -2.44
N ASP A 35 4.43 -15.20 -3.03
CA ASP A 35 3.17 -15.64 -2.43
C ASP A 35 2.90 -15.01 -1.04
N VAL A 36 3.09 -13.70 -0.95
CA VAL A 36 3.06 -12.99 0.33
C VAL A 36 1.63 -12.82 0.82
N SER A 37 1.37 -13.22 2.06
CA SER A 37 0.10 -12.99 2.76
C SER A 37 0.32 -12.14 4.00
N ILE A 38 -0.45 -11.06 4.15
CA ILE A 38 -0.35 -10.12 5.27
C ILE A 38 -1.72 -9.48 5.57
N GLU A 39 -1.97 -9.23 6.85
CA GLU A 39 -3.10 -8.42 7.29
C GLU A 39 -2.58 -7.09 7.86
N ILE A 40 -3.17 -5.98 7.41
CA ILE A 40 -2.78 -4.62 7.79
C ILE A 40 -3.94 -3.99 8.56
N PRO A 41 -3.75 -3.56 9.81
CA PRO A 41 -4.83 -2.93 10.56
C PRO A 41 -5.16 -1.55 9.99
N LYS A 42 -6.45 -1.30 9.73
CA LYS A 42 -6.90 0.05 9.37
C LYS A 42 -6.72 0.98 10.57
N ARG A 43 -6.64 2.29 10.29
CA ARG A 43 -6.54 3.36 11.32
C ARG A 43 -5.30 3.22 12.21
N ARG A 44 -4.26 2.58 11.69
CA ARG A 44 -2.92 2.52 12.27
C ARG A 44 -1.90 3.07 11.30
N LEU A 45 -0.85 3.67 11.85
CA LEU A 45 0.36 3.95 11.08
C LEU A 45 1.12 2.64 10.90
N THR A 46 1.00 2.04 9.72
CA THR A 46 1.75 0.83 9.35
C THR A 46 2.99 1.24 8.57
N VAL A 47 4.16 0.76 9.01
CA VAL A 47 5.44 1.05 8.37
C VAL A 47 6.02 -0.22 7.75
N PHE A 48 6.28 -0.19 6.45
CA PHE A 48 6.95 -1.28 5.74
C PHE A 48 8.46 -1.04 5.69
N THR A 49 9.21 -1.85 6.43
CA THR A 49 10.68 -1.75 6.52
C THR A 49 11.35 -2.99 5.91
N GLY A 50 12.59 -2.83 5.46
CA GLY A 50 13.32 -3.89 4.76
C GLY A 50 14.42 -3.36 3.87
N LEU A 51 15.29 -4.25 3.39
CA LEU A 51 16.37 -3.90 2.47
C LEU A 51 15.83 -3.39 1.13
N SER A 52 16.67 -2.70 0.35
CA SER A 52 16.35 -2.38 -1.04
C SER A 52 16.09 -3.68 -1.83
N GLY A 53 15.08 -3.67 -2.70
CA GLY A 53 14.69 -4.86 -3.48
C GLY A 53 13.91 -5.94 -2.72
N SER A 54 13.62 -5.77 -1.43
CA SER A 54 12.84 -6.74 -0.62
C SER A 54 11.38 -6.94 -1.06
N GLY A 55 10.88 -6.16 -2.02
CA GLY A 55 9.51 -6.24 -2.52
C GLY A 55 8.52 -5.30 -1.82
N ARG A 56 8.96 -4.43 -0.90
CA ARG A 56 8.08 -3.44 -0.23
C ARG A 56 7.28 -2.58 -1.20
N SER A 57 7.95 -2.01 -2.20
CA SER A 57 7.27 -1.20 -3.22
C SER A 57 6.33 -2.03 -4.10
N SER A 58 6.69 -3.29 -4.39
CA SER A 58 5.81 -4.22 -5.10
C SER A 58 4.53 -4.52 -4.32
N LEU A 59 4.63 -4.67 -3.00
CA LEU A 59 3.49 -4.91 -2.12
C LEU A 59 2.63 -3.64 -1.96
N VAL A 60 3.24 -2.51 -1.60
CA VAL A 60 2.51 -1.28 -1.28
C VAL A 60 1.97 -0.60 -2.54
N PHE A 61 2.83 -0.30 -3.51
CA PHE A 61 2.43 0.45 -4.71
C PHE A 61 1.92 -0.47 -5.81
N GLY A 62 2.63 -1.56 -6.08
CA GLY A 62 2.28 -2.48 -7.17
C GLY A 62 1.05 -3.34 -6.90
N THR A 63 0.76 -3.65 -5.63
CA THR A 63 -0.36 -4.54 -5.26
C THR A 63 -1.50 -3.74 -4.62
N ILE A 64 -1.28 -3.17 -3.43
CA ILE A 64 -2.35 -2.50 -2.65
C ILE A 64 -2.85 -1.24 -3.36
N ALA A 65 -1.94 -0.30 -3.67
CA ALA A 65 -2.34 0.96 -4.30
C ALA A 65 -2.77 0.76 -5.76
N GLY A 66 -2.10 -0.15 -6.49
CA GLY A 66 -2.47 -0.54 -7.85
C GLY A 66 -3.90 -1.06 -7.94
N GLU A 67 -4.31 -1.96 -7.05
CA GLU A 67 -5.70 -2.45 -7.02
C GLU A 67 -6.68 -1.37 -6.61
N SER A 68 -6.35 -0.55 -5.61
CA SER A 68 -7.22 0.55 -5.19
C SER A 68 -7.47 1.54 -6.34
N GLN A 69 -6.43 1.91 -7.09
CA GLN A 69 -6.57 2.78 -8.26
C GLN A 69 -7.40 2.13 -9.37
N ARG A 70 -7.22 0.82 -9.61
CA ARG A 70 -8.03 0.06 -10.57
C ARG A 70 -9.51 0.09 -10.21
N LEU A 71 -9.84 -0.18 -8.94
CA LEU A 71 -11.22 -0.14 -8.43
C LEU A 71 -11.83 1.27 -8.53
N ILE A 72 -11.06 2.33 -8.25
CA ILE A 72 -11.51 3.71 -8.44
C ILE A 72 -11.79 3.98 -9.92
N ASN A 73 -10.92 3.52 -10.82
CA ASN A 73 -11.08 3.73 -12.26
C ASN A 73 -12.38 3.10 -12.79
N GLU A 74 -12.80 1.96 -12.22
CA GLU A 74 -14.07 1.30 -12.55
C GLU A 74 -15.32 2.11 -12.16
N THR A 75 -15.19 3.09 -11.26
CA THR A 75 -16.30 3.97 -10.87
C THR A 75 -16.58 5.10 -11.85
N TYR A 76 -15.66 5.40 -12.78
CA TYR A 76 -15.88 6.40 -13.83
C TYR A 76 -16.83 5.89 -14.92
N SER A 77 -17.41 6.79 -15.69
CA SER A 77 -18.25 6.41 -16.83
C SER A 77 -17.44 5.68 -17.91
N ALA A 78 -18.09 4.77 -18.65
CA ALA A 78 -17.45 4.04 -19.75
C ALA A 78 -16.82 4.97 -20.80
N PHE A 79 -17.39 6.16 -21.00
CA PHE A 79 -16.82 7.18 -21.87
C PHE A 79 -15.45 7.66 -21.37
N VAL A 80 -15.31 7.96 -20.08
CA VAL A 80 -14.03 8.40 -19.49
C VAL A 80 -13.05 7.24 -19.45
N GLN A 81 -13.50 6.04 -19.09
CA GLN A 81 -12.65 4.83 -19.03
C GLN A 81 -11.93 4.56 -20.36
N GLY A 82 -12.54 4.87 -21.51
CA GLY A 82 -11.90 4.73 -22.82
C GLY A 82 -10.64 5.59 -23.04
N PHE A 83 -10.45 6.63 -22.22
CA PHE A 83 -9.26 7.49 -22.25
C PHE A 83 -8.30 7.25 -21.08
N MET A 84 -8.68 6.39 -20.13
CA MET A 84 -7.86 6.12 -18.95
C MET A 84 -6.81 5.04 -19.24
N PRO A 85 -5.65 5.08 -18.56
CA PRO A 85 -4.68 4.00 -18.64
C PRO A 85 -5.30 2.69 -18.15
N THR A 86 -5.15 1.63 -18.94
CA THR A 86 -5.54 0.27 -18.52
C THR A 86 -4.56 -0.22 -17.47
N LEU A 87 -4.95 -0.18 -16.20
CA LEU A 87 -4.17 -0.75 -15.11
C LEU A 87 -4.34 -2.27 -15.10
N ALA A 88 -3.24 -3.00 -15.28
CA ALA A 88 -3.25 -4.45 -15.14
C ALA A 88 -3.66 -4.82 -13.70
N ARG A 89 -4.52 -5.83 -13.57
CA ARG A 89 -4.86 -6.37 -12.25
C ARG A 89 -3.59 -6.94 -11.61
N PRO A 90 -3.26 -6.55 -10.37
CA PRO A 90 -2.10 -7.10 -9.68
C PRO A 90 -2.29 -8.60 -9.45
N GLU A 91 -1.18 -9.34 -9.51
CA GLU A 91 -1.17 -10.78 -9.26
C GLU A 91 -1.28 -11.05 -7.75
N VAL A 92 -2.52 -11.26 -7.29
CA VAL A 92 -2.88 -11.53 -5.89
C VAL A 92 -4.14 -12.40 -5.87
N ASP A 93 -4.22 -13.35 -4.94
CA ASP A 93 -5.37 -14.27 -4.85
C ASP A 93 -6.57 -13.61 -4.19
N VAL A 94 -6.34 -12.97 -3.05
CA VAL A 94 -7.37 -12.24 -2.30
C VAL A 94 -6.82 -10.89 -1.87
N LEU A 95 -7.58 -9.84 -2.15
CA LEU A 95 -7.29 -8.49 -1.70
C LEU A 95 -8.58 -7.84 -1.21
N GLU A 96 -8.76 -7.79 0.11
CA GLU A 96 -10.00 -7.39 0.77
C GLU A 96 -9.79 -6.22 1.73
N GLY A 97 -10.89 -5.53 2.03
CA GLY A 97 -10.89 -4.41 2.97
C GLY A 97 -10.16 -3.17 2.42
N LEU A 98 -9.89 -3.09 1.13
CA LEU A 98 -9.29 -1.90 0.52
C LEU A 98 -10.17 -0.66 0.71
N THR A 99 -9.51 0.47 0.91
CA THR A 99 -10.09 1.81 0.80
C THR A 99 -9.42 2.54 -0.36
N THR A 100 -9.99 3.66 -0.79
CA THR A 100 -9.35 4.58 -1.73
C THR A 100 -7.93 4.91 -1.24
N ALA A 101 -6.94 4.59 -2.06
CA ALA A 101 -5.55 4.87 -1.78
C ALA A 101 -5.18 6.25 -2.33
N ILE A 102 -4.46 7.04 -1.53
CA ILE A 102 -3.81 8.26 -1.98
C ILE A 102 -2.32 7.99 -1.89
N ILE A 103 -1.64 8.05 -3.03
CA ILE A 103 -0.19 7.84 -3.12
C ILE A 103 0.49 9.19 -2.93
N VAL A 104 1.40 9.26 -1.95
CA VAL A 104 2.29 10.40 -1.76
C VAL A 104 3.71 9.88 -1.92
N ASP A 105 4.38 10.29 -2.99
CA ASP A 105 5.74 9.87 -3.30
C ASP A 105 6.71 11.06 -3.42
N GLN A 106 7.88 10.83 -4.02
CA GLN A 106 8.92 11.84 -4.24
C GLN A 106 9.11 12.12 -5.74
N GLU A 107 8.07 11.93 -6.56
CA GLU A 107 8.15 12.30 -7.97
C GLU A 107 8.46 13.80 -8.10
N ARG A 108 9.33 14.14 -9.06
CA ARG A 108 9.78 15.52 -9.21
C ARG A 108 8.61 16.40 -9.62
N MET A 109 8.38 17.47 -8.86
CA MET A 109 7.45 18.53 -9.25
C MET A 109 7.87 19.11 -10.61
N GLY A 110 6.91 19.32 -11.50
CA GLY A 110 7.16 19.80 -12.85
C GLY A 110 7.92 21.13 -12.88
N ALA A 111 8.94 21.23 -13.75
CA ALA A 111 9.78 22.41 -13.89
C ALA A 111 9.14 23.50 -14.76
N ASN A 112 7.89 23.86 -14.48
CA ASN A 112 7.25 24.99 -15.16
C ASN A 112 7.75 26.30 -14.53
N ALA A 113 8.33 27.19 -15.33
CA ALA A 113 8.88 28.46 -14.87
C ALA A 113 7.84 29.39 -14.20
N ARG A 114 6.54 29.16 -14.43
CA ARG A 114 5.44 29.86 -13.78
C ARG A 114 4.88 29.13 -12.55
N SER A 115 5.41 27.96 -12.23
CA SER A 115 5.05 27.19 -11.04
C SER A 115 5.88 27.68 -9.85
N THR A 116 5.19 27.90 -8.74
CA THR A 116 5.77 28.27 -7.44
C THR A 116 5.16 27.34 -6.40
N VAL A 117 5.69 27.33 -5.17
CA VAL A 117 5.07 26.56 -4.07
C VAL A 117 3.60 26.96 -3.85
N GLY A 118 3.23 28.22 -4.08
CA GLY A 118 1.85 28.68 -3.94
C GLY A 118 0.92 28.26 -5.08
N THR A 119 1.45 27.76 -6.20
CA THR A 119 0.67 27.34 -7.38
C THR A 119 0.86 25.87 -7.72
N ALA A 120 1.65 25.13 -6.94
CA ALA A 120 1.79 23.70 -7.07
C ALA A 120 0.48 23.02 -6.64
N THR A 121 -0.15 22.31 -7.58
CA THR A 121 -1.38 21.53 -7.41
C THR A 121 -1.18 20.14 -7.97
#